data_AF-A0ABD2NI97-F1
#
_entry.id   AF-A0ABD2NI97-F1
#
_cell.length_a   1.000
_cell.length_b   1.000
_cell.length_c   1.000
_cell.angle_alpha   90.00
_cell.angle_beta   90.00
_cell.angle_gamma   90.00
#
_symmetry.space_group_name_H-M   'P 1'
#
loop_
_entity.id
_entity.type
_entity.pdbx_description
1 polymer ?
#
loop_
_entity_poly.entity_id
_entity_poly.type
_entity_poly.pdbx_seq_one_letter_code
_entity_poly.pdbx_strand_id
1 'polypeptide(L)'
;MTESRTSYITRRIMSTENVINFMKSCEEKNWEQDLSDLTAQKSFDLFHGALMEVFQRSFLTKRIKITDNNKRKNITFEASENLQLKNHLNVLRTVARATKHEAVYDL
;
A
#
# COMPACT_ATOMS: atom_id res chain seq x y z
N MET A 1 -4.24 -7.35 36.23
CA MET A 1 -3.86 -7.76 34.86
C MET A 1 -4.72 -6.96 33.89
N THR A 2 -4.16 -5.99 33.19
CA THR A 2 -4.89 -5.21 32.18
C THR A 2 -4.76 -5.91 30.84
N GLU A 3 -5.84 -6.52 30.37
CA GLU A 3 -5.92 -7.08 29.02
C GLU A 3 -5.67 -5.96 28.00
N SER A 4 -4.58 -6.08 27.24
CA SER A 4 -4.32 -5.24 26.08
C SER A 4 -5.44 -5.49 25.06
N ARG A 5 -6.43 -4.59 25.03
CA ARG A 5 -7.48 -4.58 24.01
C ARG A 5 -6.81 -4.34 22.66
N THR A 6 -6.64 -5.41 21.89
CA THR A 6 -6.18 -5.30 20.51
C THR A 6 -7.20 -4.49 19.71
N SER A 7 -6.81 -3.28 19.30
CA SER A 7 -7.64 -2.43 18.45
C SER A 7 -7.39 -2.75 16.97
N TYR A 8 -8.41 -2.55 16.13
CA TYR A 8 -8.35 -2.78 14.68
C TYR A 8 -8.91 -1.57 13.94
N ILE A 9 -8.33 -1.24 12.80
CA ILE A 9 -8.85 -0.24 11.87
C ILE A 9 -9.07 -0.85 10.50
N THR A 10 -10.17 -0.48 9.86
CA THR A 10 -10.48 -0.89 8.50
C THR A 10 -9.92 0.17 7.55
N ARG A 11 -9.01 -0.21 6.65
CA ARG A 11 -8.41 0.70 5.66
C ARG A 11 -8.30 0.02 4.30
N ARG A 12 -8.35 0.81 3.23
CA ARG A 12 -7.92 0.35 1.90
C ARG A 12 -6.40 0.33 1.83
N ILE A 13 -5.87 -0.69 1.18
CA ILE A 13 -4.43 -0.79 0.93
C ILE A 13 -4.10 -0.06 -0.37
N MET A 14 -3.36 1.04 -0.24
CA MET A 14 -2.81 1.77 -1.38
C MET A 14 -1.39 1.28 -1.60
N SER A 15 -1.19 0.42 -2.59
CA SER A 15 0.13 -0.01 -3.07
C SER A 15 0.30 0.40 -4.52
N THR A 16 1.55 0.54 -4.98
CA THR A 16 1.85 0.80 -6.40
C THR A 16 1.27 -0.28 -7.30
N GLU A 17 1.31 -1.54 -6.86
CA GLU A 17 0.70 -2.67 -7.57
C GLU A 17 -0.81 -2.52 -7.73
N ASN A 18 -1.53 -2.13 -6.67
CA ASN A 18 -2.98 -1.91 -6.74
C ASN A 18 -3.34 -0.74 -7.68
N VAL A 19 -2.49 0.29 -7.73
CA VAL A 19 -2.66 1.40 -8.66
C VAL A 19 -2.46 0.93 -10.10
N ILE A 20 -1.40 0.17 -10.38
CA ILE A 20 -1.15 -0.40 -11.72
C ILE A 20 -2.31 -1.31 -12.15
N ASN A 21 -2.78 -2.18 -11.26
CA ASN A 21 -3.91 -3.08 -11.53
C ASN A 21 -5.21 -2.31 -11.78
N PHE A 22 -5.45 -1.21 -11.05
CA PHE A 22 -6.59 -0.32 -11.29
C PHE A 22 -6.52 0.30 -12.69
N MET A 23 -5.37 0.87 -13.05
CA MET A 23 -5.18 1.48 -14.37
C MET A 23 -5.39 0.46 -15.49
N LYS A 24 -4.80 -0.74 -15.38
CA LYS A 24 -4.99 -1.82 -16.35
C LYS A 24 -6.45 -2.25 -16.46
N SER A 25 -7.15 -2.38 -15.34
CA SER A 25 -8.57 -2.74 -15.33
C SER A 25 -9.46 -1.66 -15.95
N CYS A 26 -9.08 -0.39 -15.83
CA CYS A 26 -9.76 0.70 -16.52
C CYS A 26 -9.51 0.67 -18.03
N GLU A 27 -8.31 0.30 -18.48
CA GLU A 27 -7.98 0.19 -19.91
C GLU A 27 -8.65 -1.00 -20.59
N GLU A 28 -8.78 -2.14 -19.89
CA GLU A 28 -9.42 -3.36 -20.42
C GLU A 28 -10.95 -3.26 -20.48
N LYS A 29 -11.54 -2.30 -19.77
CA LYS A 29 -12.98 -2.15 -19.71
C LYS A 29 -13.51 -1.41 -20.94
N ASN A 30 -14.48 -2.02 -21.61
CA ASN A 30 -15.17 -1.39 -22.73
C ASN A 30 -16.20 -0.36 -22.20
N TRP A 31 -15.79 0.89 -22.10
CA TRP A 31 -16.63 1.99 -21.60
C TRP A 31 -17.72 2.41 -22.59
N GLU A 32 -17.52 2.19 -23.89
CA GLU A 32 -18.50 2.55 -24.92
C GLU A 32 -19.76 1.70 -24.83
N GLN A 33 -19.62 0.44 -24.39
CA GLN A 33 -20.74 -0.47 -24.19
C GLN A 33 -21.67 -0.05 -23.02
N ASP A 34 -21.14 0.71 -22.04
CA ASP A 34 -21.89 1.21 -20.88
C ASP A 34 -22.59 2.55 -21.17
N LEU A 35 -22.34 3.17 -22.34
CA LEU A 35 -22.82 4.50 -22.74
C LEU A 35 -23.79 4.43 -23.95
N SER A 36 -24.82 3.59 -23.88
CA SER A 36 -25.93 3.61 -24.88
C SER A 36 -26.76 4.91 -24.77
N ASP A 37 -27.54 5.25 -25.82
CA ASP A 37 -28.44 6.42 -26.02
C ASP A 37 -29.33 6.85 -24.82
N LEU A 38 -28.70 7.21 -23.72
CA LEU A 38 -29.31 7.57 -22.45
C LEU A 38 -29.11 9.06 -22.17
N THR A 39 -29.94 9.61 -21.31
CA THR A 39 -29.74 10.98 -20.82
C THR A 39 -28.39 11.07 -20.11
N ALA A 40 -27.72 12.22 -20.20
CA ALA A 40 -26.39 12.42 -19.62
C ALA A 40 -26.27 11.98 -18.15
N GLN A 41 -27.33 12.18 -17.35
CA GLN A 41 -27.37 11.72 -15.96
C GLN A 41 -27.32 10.19 -15.84
N LYS A 42 -28.09 9.46 -16.64
CA LYS A 42 -28.11 7.99 -16.61
C LYS A 42 -26.78 7.41 -17.09
N SER A 43 -26.18 8.02 -18.11
CA SER A 43 -24.85 7.64 -18.59
C SER A 43 -23.78 7.87 -17.52
N PHE A 44 -23.86 8.97 -16.77
CA PHE A 44 -22.99 9.23 -15.64
C PHE A 44 -23.17 8.20 -14.52
N ASP A 45 -24.41 7.86 -14.16
CA ASP A 45 -24.68 6.91 -13.08
C ASP A 45 -24.13 5.51 -13.42
N LEU A 46 -24.29 5.06 -14.67
CA LEU A 46 -23.73 3.80 -15.18
C LEU A 46 -22.22 3.81 -15.18
N PHE A 47 -21.61 4.86 -15.73
CA PHE A 47 -20.15 5.04 -15.72
C PHE A 47 -19.61 5.02 -14.28
N HIS A 48 -20.21 5.79 -13.38
CA HIS A 48 -19.78 5.91 -12.00
C HIS A 48 -19.91 4.57 -11.26
N GLY A 49 -21.01 3.84 -11.45
CA GLY A 49 -21.18 2.50 -10.89
C GLY A 49 -20.09 1.54 -11.36
N ALA A 50 -19.84 1.53 -12.67
CA ALA A 50 -18.87 0.64 -13.28
C ALA A 50 -17.41 0.98 -12.88
N LEU A 51 -17.08 2.27 -12.76
CA LEU A 51 -15.79 2.73 -12.22
C LEU A 51 -15.62 2.34 -10.75
N MET A 52 -16.67 2.47 -9.94
CA MET A 52 -16.64 2.09 -8.53
C MET A 52 -16.43 0.59 -8.34
N GLU A 53 -16.96 -0.26 -9.22
CA GLU A 53 -16.66 -1.69 -9.19
C GLU A 53 -15.18 -1.98 -9.46
N VAL A 54 -14.60 -1.36 -10.49
CA VAL A 54 -13.18 -1.50 -10.80
C VAL A 54 -12.31 -1.04 -9.62
N PHE A 55 -12.69 0.09 -9.01
CA PHE A 55 -12.03 0.61 -7.82
C PHE A 55 -12.12 -0.35 -6.62
N GLN A 56 -13.29 -0.93 -6.36
CA GLN A 56 -13.47 -1.86 -5.23
C GLN A 56 -12.66 -3.16 -5.39
N ARG A 57 -12.57 -3.68 -6.62
CA ARG A 57 -11.75 -4.87 -6.92
C ARG A 57 -10.26 -4.60 -6.78
N SER A 58 -9.82 -3.41 -7.21
CA SER A 58 -8.41 -3.03 -7.19
C SER A 58 -7.89 -2.63 -5.80
N PHE A 59 -8.75 -2.00 -4.98
CA PHE A 59 -8.39 -1.50 -3.66
C PHE A 59 -9.15 -2.21 -2.56
N LEU A 60 -8.71 -3.43 -2.26
CA LEU A 60 -9.29 -4.25 -1.19
C LEU A 60 -9.21 -3.55 0.16
N THR A 61 -10.33 -3.56 0.85
CA THR A 61 -10.44 -3.12 2.24
C THR A 61 -9.91 -4.23 3.14
N LYS A 62 -8.90 -3.93 3.95
CA LYS A 62 -8.37 -4.89 4.93
C LYS A 62 -8.54 -4.35 6.36
N ARG A 63 -8.80 -5.28 7.28
CA ARG A 63 -8.80 -5.02 8.71
C ARG A 63 -7.36 -5.10 9.21
N ILE A 64 -6.79 -3.97 9.57
CA ILE A 64 -5.41 -3.85 10.03
C ILE A 64 -5.43 -3.78 11.55
N LYS A 65 -4.71 -4.70 12.19
CA LYS A 65 -4.48 -4.64 13.64
C LYS A 65 -3.71 -3.35 13.94
N ILE A 66 -4.28 -2.51 14.80
CA ILE A 66 -3.55 -1.38 15.37
C ILE A 66 -2.60 -1.98 16.40
N THR A 67 -1.40 -2.31 15.97
CA THR A 67 -0.29 -2.48 16.90
C THR A 67 -0.06 -1.09 17.51
N ASP A 68 0.00 -0.99 18.83
CA ASP A 68 0.31 0.26 19.58
C ASP A 68 1.72 0.83 19.28
N ASN A 69 2.31 0.51 18.13
CA ASN A 69 3.50 1.11 17.56
C ASN A 69 3.27 2.56 17.06
N ASN A 70 2.07 3.11 17.27
CA ASN A 70 1.86 4.57 17.27
C ASN A 70 2.61 5.30 18.40
N LYS A 71 3.57 4.67 19.10
CA LYS A 71 4.68 5.40 19.74
C LYS A 71 5.47 6.29 18.77
N ARG A 72 5.28 6.16 17.44
CA ARG A 72 5.81 7.11 16.46
C ARG A 72 5.17 8.51 16.52
N LYS A 73 4.06 8.72 17.24
CA LYS A 73 3.43 10.04 17.34
C LYS A 73 4.32 11.10 18.03
N ASN A 74 5.36 10.67 18.76
CA ASN A 74 6.29 11.58 19.47
C ASN A 74 7.76 11.31 19.09
N ILE A 75 8.07 10.95 17.86
CA ILE A 75 9.48 10.92 17.41
C ILE A 75 9.83 12.36 17.04
N THR A 76 10.68 13.00 17.85
CA THR A 76 11.29 14.29 17.52
C THR A 76 12.05 14.18 16.20
N PHE A 77 12.23 15.29 15.49
CA PHE A 77 12.97 15.34 14.22
C PHE A 77 14.30 14.58 14.30
N GLU A 78 15.07 14.81 15.37
CA GLU A 78 16.35 14.13 15.66
C GLU A 78 16.21 12.61 15.82
N ALA A 79 15.14 12.12 16.44
CA ALA A 79 14.92 10.69 16.62
C ALA A 79 14.52 10.01 15.28
N SER A 80 13.95 10.75 14.34
CA SER A 80 13.69 10.29 12.98
C SER A 80 14.99 10.18 12.18
N GLU A 81 15.84 11.20 12.21
CA GLU A 81 17.15 11.17 11.55
C GLU A 81 18.03 10.04 12.10
N ASN A 82 18.07 9.86 13.42
CA ASN A 82 18.80 8.77 14.04
C ASN A 82 18.28 7.38 13.63
N LEU A 83 16.96 7.22 13.46
CA LEU A 83 16.38 5.97 12.97
C LEU A 83 16.75 5.69 11.52
N GLN A 84 16.73 6.73 10.66
CA GLN A 84 17.15 6.62 9.28
C GLN A 84 18.64 6.25 9.18
N LEU A 85 19.50 6.90 9.97
CA LEU A 85 20.93 6.61 10.03
C LEU A 85 21.19 5.18 10.51
N LYS A 86 20.49 4.74 11.56
CA LYS A 86 20.60 3.36 12.07
C LYS A 86 20.18 2.33 11.03
N ASN A 87 19.11 2.59 10.28
CA ASN A 87 18.67 1.72 9.20
C ASN A 87 19.71 1.68 8.07
N HIS A 88 20.24 2.83 7.67
CA HIS A 88 21.28 2.92 6.64
C HIS A 88 22.55 2.15 7.04
N LEU A 89 23.03 2.32 8.28
CA LEU A 89 24.18 1.59 8.80
C LEU A 89 23.94 0.07 8.89
N ASN A 90 22.72 -0.35 9.22
CA ASN A 90 22.36 -1.77 9.23
C ASN A 90 22.38 -2.37 7.82
N VAL A 91 21.91 -1.63 6.81
CA VAL A 91 21.99 -2.05 5.41
C VAL A 91 23.45 -2.19 4.99
N LEU A 92 24.29 -1.18 5.27
CA LEU A 92 25.72 -1.23 4.95
C LEU A 92 26.44 -2.39 5.63
N ARG A 93 26.14 -2.67 6.91
CA ARG A 93 26.69 -3.84 7.63
C ARG A 93 26.24 -5.17 7.02
N THR A 94 25.00 -5.25 6.56
CA THR A 94 24.47 -6.46 5.93
C THR A 94 25.15 -6.70 4.59
N VAL A 95 25.29 -5.65 3.77
CA VAL A 95 26.01 -5.69 2.49
C VAL A 95 27.49 -6.07 2.72
N ALA A 96 28.17 -5.46 3.68
CA ALA A 96 29.57 -5.77 3.99
C ALA A 96 29.79 -7.19 4.51
N ARG A 97 28.79 -7.80 5.17
CA ARG A 97 28.84 -9.20 5.60
C ARG A 97 28.59 -10.15 4.43
N ALA A 98 27.69 -9.80 3.51
CA ALA A 98 27.43 -10.57 2.30
C ALA A 98 28.67 -10.62 1.39
N THR A 99 29.33 -9.47 1.15
CA THR A 99 30.55 -9.41 0.32
C THR A 99 31.75 -10.12 0.95
N LYS A 100 31.87 -10.12 2.29
CA LYS A 100 32.87 -10.94 2.98
C LYS A 100 32.60 -12.44 2.88
N HIS A 101 31.34 -12.86 2.81
CA HIS A 101 31.00 -14.27 2.66
C HIS A 101 31.26 -14.77 1.22
N GLU A 102 31.00 -13.96 0.20
CA GLU A 102 31.35 -14.29 -1.19
C GLU A 102 32.87 -14.46 -1.38
N ALA A 103 33.68 -13.58 -0.80
CA ALA A 103 35.15 -13.66 -0.89
C ALA A 103 35.78 -14.89 -0.19
N VAL A 104 35.03 -15.65 0.61
CA VAL A 104 35.53 -16.85 1.33
C VAL A 104 35.24 -18.14 0.55
N TYR A 105 34.35 -18.11 -0.45
CA TYR A 105 34.03 -19.29 -1.28
C TYR A 105 34.77 -19.32 -2.63
N ASP A 106 35.56 -18.29 -2.96
CA ASP A 106 36.37 -18.19 -4.18
C ASP A 106 37.89 -18.49 -3.95
N LEU A 107 38.24 -19.26 -2.91
CA LEU A 107 39.60 -19.77 -2.65
C LEU A 107 39.64 -21.29 -2.61
#